data_AF-A0A2D5E4D0-F1
#
_entry.id   AF-A0A2D5E4D0-F1
#
_cell.length_a   1.000
_cell.length_b   1.000
_cell.length_c   1.000
_cell.angle_alpha   90.00
_cell.angle_beta   90.00
_cell.angle_gamma   90.00
#
_symmetry.space_group_name_H-M   'P 1'
#
loop_
_entity.id
_entity.type
_entity.pdbx_description
1 polymer ?
#
loop_
_entity_poly.entity_id
_entity_poly.type
_entity_poly.pdbx_seq_one_letter_code
_entity_poly.pdbx_strand_id
1 'polypeptide(L)'
;MRSRIIRIAAAVGVAFLASCHSTPEPSSKATMADANPQFERVKSMIGDWYLVDAEPGDAPTATYRLSANETAVVERLFPGQRKEMVTMYFIDDGRLKLTHFCALGNQPSMGAIPGDDDVVEFEFIGITNLAAPTAQHMHEHVLEFTDDRNRVDSTWVLWNDGSEAERRFFPLERRAMPLQ
;
A
#
# COMPACT_ATOMS: atom_id res chain seq x y z
N MET A 1 -40.50 72.63 10.52
CA MET A 1 -39.04 72.83 10.70
C MET A 1 -38.61 72.10 11.97
N ARG A 2 -37.53 71.30 11.88
CA ARG A 2 -36.80 70.55 12.93
C ARG A 2 -37.28 69.12 13.27
N SER A 3 -36.68 68.22 12.50
CA SER A 3 -36.45 66.78 12.72
C SER A 3 -36.02 66.43 14.16
N ARG A 4 -36.53 65.32 14.68
CA ARG A 4 -35.96 64.59 15.83
C ARG A 4 -35.54 63.20 15.38
N ILE A 5 -34.22 63.00 15.33
CA ILE A 5 -33.55 61.76 14.97
C ILE A 5 -33.71 60.77 16.12
N ILE A 6 -34.37 59.64 15.87
CA ILE A 6 -34.43 58.50 16.79
C ILE A 6 -33.17 57.65 16.53
N ARG A 7 -32.28 57.57 17.52
CA ARG A 7 -31.13 56.65 17.50
C ARG A 7 -31.61 55.25 17.86
N ILE A 8 -31.74 54.38 16.87
CA ILE A 8 -31.92 52.94 17.08
C ILE A 8 -30.52 52.37 17.34
N ALA A 9 -30.28 51.91 18.56
CA ALA A 9 -29.09 51.12 18.88
C ALA A 9 -29.28 49.71 18.29
N ALA A 10 -28.53 49.39 17.23
CA ALA A 10 -28.47 48.04 16.68
C ALA A 10 -27.57 47.18 17.57
N ALA A 11 -28.17 46.26 18.33
CA ALA A 11 -27.43 45.21 19.01
C ALA A 11 -27.00 44.18 17.97
N VAL A 12 -25.72 44.20 17.59
CA VAL A 12 -25.09 43.17 16.74
C VAL A 12 -24.85 41.94 17.62
N GLY A 13 -25.77 40.97 17.55
CA GLY A 13 -25.56 39.65 18.13
C GLY A 13 -24.58 38.85 17.27
N VAL A 14 -23.35 38.68 17.76
CA VAL A 14 -22.37 37.77 17.15
C VAL A 14 -22.81 36.34 17.49
N ALA A 15 -23.43 35.66 16.53
CA ALA A 15 -23.69 34.23 16.61
C ALA A 15 -22.35 33.49 16.44
N PHE A 16 -21.79 32.98 17.53
CA PHE A 16 -20.70 32.02 17.49
C PHE A 16 -21.23 30.73 16.89
N LEU A 17 -20.97 30.51 15.59
CA LEU A 17 -21.07 29.20 14.97
C LEU A 17 -19.96 28.33 15.58
N ALA A 18 -20.31 27.60 16.63
CA ALA A 18 -19.50 26.49 17.13
C ALA A 18 -19.43 25.44 16.02
N SER A 19 -18.40 25.54 15.20
CA SER A 19 -18.08 24.56 14.17
C SER A 19 -17.64 23.29 14.89
N CYS A 20 -18.57 22.34 15.07
CA CYS A 20 -18.26 21.01 15.55
C CYS A 20 -17.23 20.38 14.62
N HIS A 21 -15.96 20.48 14.98
CA HIS A 21 -14.90 19.65 14.40
C HIS A 21 -15.05 18.27 15.04
N SER A 22 -15.89 17.44 14.44
CA SER A 22 -15.91 16.01 14.72
C SER A 22 -14.61 15.44 14.16
N THR A 23 -13.61 15.23 15.00
CA THR A 23 -12.47 14.38 14.63
C THR A 23 -13.05 13.00 14.28
N PRO A 24 -12.84 12.45 13.08
CA PRO A 24 -13.35 11.14 12.75
C PRO A 24 -12.78 10.13 13.75
N GLU A 25 -13.65 9.41 14.47
CA GLU A 25 -13.18 8.28 15.28
C GLU A 25 -12.59 7.22 14.34
N PRO A 26 -11.43 6.63 14.69
CA PRO A 26 -10.85 5.58 13.88
C PRO A 26 -11.84 4.41 13.77
N SER A 27 -12.13 4.01 12.54
CA SER A 27 -12.98 2.85 12.26
C SER A 27 -12.37 1.59 12.88
N SER A 28 -13.21 0.67 13.37
CA SER A 28 -12.80 -0.66 13.85
C SER A 28 -11.91 -1.43 12.84
N LYS A 29 -12.02 -1.15 11.54
CA LYS A 29 -11.13 -1.71 10.52
C LYS A 29 -9.71 -1.14 10.57
N ALA A 30 -9.56 0.16 10.85
CA ALA A 30 -8.24 0.78 11.01
C ALA A 30 -7.49 0.21 12.23
N THR A 31 -8.20 0.02 13.35
CA THR A 31 -7.61 -0.60 14.55
C THR A 31 -7.18 -2.05 14.34
N MET A 32 -7.83 -2.81 13.45
CA MET A 32 -7.38 -4.15 13.09
C MET A 32 -6.14 -4.13 12.17
N ALA A 33 -5.99 -3.09 11.33
CA ALA A 33 -4.81 -2.94 10.50
C ALA A 33 -3.55 -2.78 11.36
N ASP A 34 -3.60 -1.92 12.37
CA ASP A 34 -2.46 -1.64 13.26
C ASP A 34 -2.07 -2.80 14.18
N ALA A 35 -2.94 -3.81 14.32
CA ALA A 35 -2.69 -4.98 15.17
C ALA A 35 -2.29 -6.24 14.40
N ASN A 36 -2.32 -6.23 13.05
CA ASN A 36 -2.02 -7.41 12.26
C ASN A 36 -0.49 -7.56 12.05
N PRO A 37 0.15 -8.65 12.54
CA PRO A 37 1.60 -8.80 12.49
C PRO A 37 2.16 -8.88 11.07
N GLN A 38 1.45 -9.50 10.12
CA GLN A 38 1.88 -9.55 8.72
C GLN A 38 1.79 -8.16 8.06
N PHE A 39 0.80 -7.34 8.42
CA PHE A 39 0.75 -5.96 7.92
C PHE A 39 1.87 -5.10 8.49
N GLU A 40 2.25 -5.30 9.76
CA GLU A 40 3.43 -4.65 10.35
C GLU A 40 4.73 -5.05 9.64
N ARG A 41 4.85 -6.31 9.18
CA ARG A 41 5.95 -6.71 8.29
C ARG A 41 5.94 -5.92 6.98
N VAL A 42 4.80 -5.78 6.31
CA VAL A 42 4.69 -4.95 5.10
C VAL A 42 4.97 -3.46 5.39
N LYS A 43 4.52 -2.90 6.52
CA LYS A 43 4.86 -1.53 6.94
C LYS A 43 6.37 -1.37 7.20
N SER A 44 7.09 -2.43 7.57
CA SER A 44 8.55 -2.37 7.71
C SER A 44 9.29 -2.17 6.38
N MET A 45 8.60 -2.38 5.24
CA MET A 45 9.14 -2.14 3.89
C MET A 45 9.15 -0.66 3.49
N ILE A 46 8.52 0.25 4.25
CA ILE A 46 8.43 1.66 3.88
C ILE A 46 9.82 2.25 3.60
N GLY A 47 10.02 2.71 2.37
CA GLY A 47 11.33 3.13 1.87
C GLY A 47 11.56 2.77 0.41
N ASP A 48 12.81 2.93 -0.02
CA ASP A 48 13.27 2.64 -1.37
C ASP A 48 14.19 1.42 -1.35
N TRP A 49 13.91 0.48 -2.24
CA TRP A 49 14.56 -0.80 -2.33
C TRP A 49 15.19 -0.99 -3.70
N TYR A 50 16.40 -1.51 -3.71
CA TYR A 50 17.23 -1.74 -4.86
C TYR A 50 17.51 -3.23 -4.97
N LEU A 51 17.80 -3.74 -6.17
CA LEU A 51 18.41 -5.05 -6.27
C LEU A 51 19.77 -5.05 -5.54
N VAL A 52 20.14 -6.19 -4.97
CA VAL A 52 21.42 -6.37 -4.27
C VAL A 52 22.65 -6.14 -5.16
N ASP A 53 22.51 -6.34 -6.47
CA ASP A 53 23.54 -6.05 -7.47
C ASP A 53 23.37 -4.69 -8.16
N ALA A 54 22.48 -3.82 -7.65
CA ALA A 54 22.30 -2.49 -8.20
C ALA A 54 23.56 -1.63 -7.98
N GLU A 55 23.88 -0.78 -8.95
CA GLU A 55 25.03 0.10 -8.96
C GLU A 55 24.70 1.49 -8.38
N PRO A 56 25.70 2.28 -7.94
CA PRO A 56 25.49 3.66 -7.55
C PRO A 56 24.86 4.49 -8.69
N GLY A 57 23.74 5.14 -8.40
CA GLY A 57 22.99 5.94 -9.38
C GLY A 57 21.79 5.22 -10.01
N ASP A 58 21.65 3.90 -9.82
CA ASP A 58 20.45 3.18 -10.23
C ASP A 58 19.20 3.71 -9.51
N ALA A 59 18.07 3.67 -10.21
CA ALA A 59 16.77 3.96 -9.61
C ALA A 59 16.32 2.78 -8.70
N PRO A 60 15.48 3.02 -7.68
CA PRO A 60 14.89 1.95 -6.90
C PRO A 60 14.19 0.93 -7.78
N THR A 61 14.37 -0.35 -7.47
CA THR A 61 13.59 -1.44 -8.07
C THR A 61 12.17 -1.43 -7.53
N ALA A 62 12.00 -1.18 -6.23
CA ALA A 62 10.70 -1.04 -5.60
C ALA A 62 10.66 0.14 -4.63
N THR A 63 9.49 0.75 -4.47
CA THR A 63 9.25 1.76 -3.42
C THR A 63 8.00 1.44 -2.66
N TYR A 64 8.03 1.55 -1.34
CA TYR A 64 6.87 1.34 -0.47
C TYR A 64 6.56 2.63 0.29
N ARG A 65 5.27 3.01 0.33
CA ARG A 65 4.79 4.23 1.02
C ARG A 65 3.46 3.96 1.74
N LEU A 66 3.26 4.61 2.89
CA LEU A 66 1.96 4.61 3.57
C LEU A 66 0.96 5.45 2.76
N SER A 67 -0.29 5.04 2.78
CA SER A 67 -1.40 5.73 2.13
C SER A 67 -2.69 5.51 2.90
N ALA A 68 -3.76 6.19 2.49
CA ALA A 68 -5.10 6.05 3.05
C ALA A 68 -5.13 6.15 4.59
N ASN A 69 -4.49 7.19 5.15
CA ASN A 69 -4.35 7.38 6.59
C ASN A 69 -3.70 6.17 7.29
N GLU A 70 -2.60 5.68 6.71
CA GLU A 70 -1.76 4.58 7.22
C GLU A 70 -2.45 3.20 7.23
N THR A 71 -3.66 3.09 6.69
CA THR A 71 -4.41 1.83 6.59
C THR A 71 -3.99 0.98 5.38
N ALA A 72 -3.17 1.51 4.48
CA ALA A 72 -2.68 0.82 3.32
C ALA A 72 -1.20 1.14 3.03
N VAL A 73 -0.50 0.18 2.43
CA VAL A 73 0.84 0.37 1.88
C VAL A 73 0.75 0.28 0.36
N VAL A 74 1.38 1.24 -0.32
CA VAL A 74 1.52 1.26 -1.78
C VAL A 74 2.94 0.82 -2.11
N GLU A 75 3.07 -0.31 -2.80
CA GLU A 75 4.28 -0.69 -3.52
C GLU A 75 4.20 -0.18 -4.95
N ARG A 76 5.31 0.35 -5.46
CA ARG A 76 5.56 0.48 -6.89
C ARG A 76 6.77 -0.36 -7.25
N LEU A 77 6.61 -1.35 -8.12
CA LEU A 77 7.71 -2.11 -8.71
C LEU A 77 8.06 -1.49 -10.07
N PHE A 78 9.35 -1.25 -10.31
CA PHE A 78 9.88 -0.50 -11.45
C PHE A 78 9.31 0.94 -11.57
N PRO A 79 9.41 1.75 -10.51
CA PRO A 79 8.85 3.11 -10.48
C PRO A 79 9.35 3.97 -11.65
N GLY A 80 8.44 4.71 -12.27
CA GLY A 80 8.69 5.61 -13.40
C GLY A 80 8.92 4.92 -14.74
N GLN A 81 8.94 3.59 -14.79
CA GLN A 81 9.10 2.84 -16.04
C GLN A 81 7.75 2.56 -16.70
N ARG A 82 7.74 2.34 -18.03
CA ARG A 82 6.51 1.92 -18.75
C ARG A 82 5.90 0.61 -18.20
N LYS A 83 6.74 -0.23 -17.58
CA LYS A 83 6.36 -1.49 -16.94
C LYS A 83 6.13 -1.36 -15.43
N GLU A 84 5.93 -0.14 -14.92
CA GLU A 84 5.59 0.07 -13.50
C GLU A 84 4.35 -0.75 -13.16
N MET A 85 4.43 -1.44 -12.02
CA MET A 85 3.31 -2.16 -11.43
C MET A 85 3.07 -1.59 -10.04
N VAL A 86 1.80 -1.56 -9.62
CA VAL A 86 1.41 -0.99 -8.33
C VAL A 86 0.70 -2.04 -7.51
N THR A 87 1.13 -2.27 -6.28
CA THR A 87 0.44 -3.17 -5.36
C THR A 87 -0.07 -2.38 -4.16
N MET A 88 -1.35 -2.53 -3.86
CA MET A 88 -1.99 -1.99 -2.66
C MET A 88 -2.12 -3.10 -1.64
N TYR A 89 -1.42 -3.02 -0.51
CA TYR A 89 -1.56 -3.92 0.63
C TYR A 89 -2.49 -3.30 1.68
N PHE A 90 -3.41 -4.08 2.22
CA PHE A 90 -4.40 -3.61 3.20
C PHE A 90 -4.95 -4.77 4.03
N ILE A 91 -5.56 -4.47 5.18
CA ILE A 91 -6.33 -5.45 5.96
C ILE A 91 -7.79 -5.42 5.53
N ASP A 92 -8.33 -6.60 5.23
CA ASP A 92 -9.76 -6.81 5.05
C ASP A 92 -10.20 -8.08 5.77
N ASP A 93 -11.20 -7.93 6.62
CA ASP A 93 -11.71 -8.98 7.53
C ASP A 93 -10.61 -9.64 8.37
N GLY A 94 -9.70 -8.82 8.91
CA GLY A 94 -8.57 -9.27 9.75
C GLY A 94 -7.43 -9.95 8.99
N ARG A 95 -7.60 -10.22 7.69
CA ARG A 95 -6.59 -10.86 6.82
C ARG A 95 -5.84 -9.81 6.01
N LEU A 96 -4.52 -9.96 5.91
CA LEU A 96 -3.73 -9.17 4.98
C LEU A 96 -4.04 -9.58 3.55
N LYS A 97 -4.40 -8.60 2.72
CA LYS A 97 -4.69 -8.78 1.30
C LYS A 97 -3.91 -7.78 0.48
N LEU A 98 -3.82 -8.07 -0.80
CA LEU A 98 -3.31 -7.14 -1.78
C LEU A 98 -4.17 -7.11 -3.05
N THR A 99 -4.12 -5.98 -3.74
CA THR A 99 -4.53 -5.86 -5.15
C THR A 99 -3.33 -5.37 -5.94
N HIS A 100 -2.94 -6.13 -6.96
CA HIS A 100 -1.78 -5.85 -7.79
C HIS A 100 -2.23 -5.36 -9.17
N PHE A 101 -1.96 -4.10 -9.50
CA PHE A 101 -2.18 -3.52 -10.82
C PHE A 101 -0.98 -3.84 -11.71
N CYS A 102 -1.16 -4.86 -12.57
CA CYS A 102 -0.10 -5.42 -13.39
C CYS A 102 0.13 -4.61 -14.68
N ALA A 103 1.35 -4.66 -15.21
CA ALA A 103 1.70 -4.10 -16.52
C ALA A 103 0.96 -4.79 -17.69
N LEU A 104 0.36 -5.96 -17.44
CA LEU A 104 -0.53 -6.67 -18.38
C LEU A 104 -1.92 -6.02 -18.50
N GLY A 105 -2.24 -5.03 -17.66
CA GLY A 105 -3.54 -4.36 -17.65
C GLY A 105 -4.63 -5.10 -16.86
N ASN A 106 -4.26 -6.04 -15.99
CA ASN A 106 -5.17 -6.76 -15.10
C ASN A 106 -4.87 -6.50 -13.61
N GLN A 107 -5.84 -6.82 -12.74
CA GLN A 107 -5.74 -6.57 -11.29
C GLN A 107 -6.02 -7.80 -10.41
N PRO A 108 -5.14 -8.80 -10.38
CA PRO A 108 -5.29 -9.90 -9.43
C PRO A 108 -5.31 -9.40 -7.98
N SER A 109 -6.19 -10.00 -7.20
CA SER A 109 -6.24 -9.86 -5.74
C SER A 109 -5.73 -11.15 -5.11
N MET A 110 -4.90 -11.00 -4.08
CA MET A 110 -4.31 -12.11 -3.34
C MET A 110 -4.52 -11.88 -1.84
N GLY A 111 -4.47 -12.96 -1.06
CA GLY A 111 -4.54 -12.88 0.39
C GLY A 111 -3.43 -13.66 1.05
N ALA A 112 -2.88 -13.09 2.12
CA ALA A 112 -1.84 -13.73 2.90
C ALA A 112 -2.35 -15.05 3.49
N ILE A 113 -1.56 -16.10 3.48
CA ILE A 113 -1.89 -17.38 4.13
C ILE A 113 -1.15 -17.49 5.49
N PRO A 114 -1.62 -18.34 6.42
CA PRO A 114 -0.88 -18.64 7.63
C PRO A 114 0.48 -19.25 7.29
N GLY A 115 1.53 -18.82 7.97
CA GLY A 115 2.91 -19.24 7.72
C GLY A 115 3.87 -18.76 8.81
N ASP A 116 5.15 -18.81 8.51
CA ASP A 116 6.22 -18.39 9.42
C ASP A 116 6.26 -16.88 9.63
N ASP A 117 6.79 -16.42 10.77
CA ASP A 117 6.80 -15.00 11.16
C ASP A 117 7.65 -14.10 10.25
N ASP A 118 8.61 -14.70 9.53
CA ASP A 118 9.54 -14.03 8.62
C ASP A 118 9.17 -14.22 7.15
N VAL A 119 8.05 -14.88 6.85
CA VAL A 119 7.57 -15.08 5.47
C VAL A 119 6.12 -14.63 5.37
N VAL A 120 5.83 -13.74 4.42
CA VAL A 120 4.46 -13.37 4.06
C VAL A 120 4.16 -13.91 2.66
N GLU A 121 3.46 -15.04 2.63
CA GLU A 121 3.01 -15.69 1.39
C GLU A 121 1.58 -15.26 1.04
N PHE A 122 1.35 -14.92 -0.23
CA PHE A 122 0.08 -14.50 -0.78
C PHE A 122 -0.35 -15.45 -1.89
N GLU A 123 -1.61 -15.89 -1.83
CA GLU A 123 -2.24 -16.71 -2.87
C GLU A 123 -3.39 -15.97 -3.54
N PHE A 124 -3.60 -16.27 -4.82
CA PHE A 124 -4.69 -15.75 -5.64
C PHE A 124 -6.07 -16.01 -5.02
N ILE A 125 -6.86 -14.94 -4.90
CA ILE A 125 -8.27 -15.00 -4.45
C ILE A 125 -9.23 -14.68 -5.60
N GLY A 126 -8.82 -13.82 -6.54
CA GLY A 126 -9.68 -13.46 -7.66
C GLY A 126 -9.17 -12.30 -8.49
N ILE A 127 -9.88 -12.03 -9.57
CA ILE A 127 -9.56 -10.97 -10.52
C ILE A 127 -10.84 -10.54 -11.23
N THR A 128 -11.07 -9.22 -11.35
CA THR A 128 -12.34 -8.70 -11.85
C THR A 128 -12.35 -8.39 -13.35
N ASN A 129 -11.19 -8.34 -14.01
CA ASN A 129 -11.06 -7.96 -15.41
C ASN A 129 -10.22 -8.91 -16.26
N LEU A 130 -10.15 -10.19 -15.88
CA LEU A 130 -9.40 -11.17 -16.64
C LEU A 130 -10.12 -11.46 -17.98
N ALA A 131 -9.37 -11.42 -19.07
CA ALA A 131 -9.93 -11.56 -20.42
C ALA A 131 -10.47 -12.97 -20.73
N ALA A 132 -9.88 -13.99 -20.12
CA ALA A 132 -10.29 -15.40 -20.19
C ALA A 132 -9.79 -16.13 -18.94
N PRO A 133 -10.40 -17.25 -18.50
CA PRO A 133 -9.98 -17.97 -17.30
C PRO A 133 -8.50 -18.39 -17.28
N THR A 134 -7.91 -18.58 -18.46
CA THR A 134 -6.52 -19.01 -18.66
C THR A 134 -5.55 -17.86 -18.94
N ALA A 135 -6.04 -16.61 -19.00
CA ALA A 135 -5.22 -15.46 -19.35
C ALA A 135 -4.16 -15.21 -18.27
N GLN A 136 -3.01 -14.73 -18.73
CA GLN A 136 -1.84 -14.50 -17.88
C GLN A 136 -2.11 -13.49 -16.76
N HIS A 137 -1.73 -13.81 -15.52
CA HIS A 137 -1.86 -12.93 -14.36
C HIS A 137 -0.86 -13.31 -13.25
N MET A 138 -0.55 -12.36 -12.35
CA MET A 138 0.16 -12.70 -11.12
C MET A 138 -0.76 -13.51 -10.21
N HIS A 139 -0.25 -14.61 -9.69
CA HIS A 139 -1.03 -15.60 -8.95
C HIS A 139 -0.52 -15.76 -7.51
N GLU A 140 0.78 -15.68 -7.30
CA GLU A 140 1.39 -15.74 -5.98
C GLU A 140 2.39 -14.60 -5.80
N HIS A 141 2.59 -14.21 -4.55
CA HIS A 141 3.63 -13.29 -4.12
C HIS A 141 4.17 -13.73 -2.77
N VAL A 142 5.48 -13.64 -2.58
CA VAL A 142 6.13 -13.97 -1.32
C VAL A 142 7.09 -12.85 -0.94
N LEU A 143 7.05 -12.45 0.33
CA LEU A 143 8.05 -11.58 0.96
C LEU A 143 8.76 -12.38 2.05
N GLU A 144 10.06 -12.62 1.89
CA GLU A 144 10.92 -13.30 2.84
C GLU A 144 11.82 -12.27 3.54
N PHE A 145 11.60 -12.07 4.83
CA PHE A 145 12.35 -11.14 5.66
C PHE A 145 13.56 -11.84 6.24
N THR A 146 14.75 -11.27 6.05
CA THR A 146 15.98 -11.83 6.62
C THR A 146 16.28 -11.23 7.99
N ASP A 147 17.27 -11.80 8.69
CA ASP A 147 17.80 -11.23 9.94
C ASP A 147 18.34 -9.81 9.77
N ASP A 148 18.85 -9.47 8.57
CA ASP A 148 19.19 -8.09 8.23
C ASP A 148 17.92 -7.35 7.82
N ARG A 149 17.50 -6.39 8.65
CA ARG A 149 16.33 -5.56 8.35
C ARG A 149 16.46 -4.86 7.00
N ASN A 150 17.66 -4.63 6.50
CA ASN A 150 17.92 -3.98 5.21
C ASN A 150 17.80 -4.92 4.01
N ARG A 151 17.52 -6.22 4.21
CA ARG A 151 17.44 -7.22 3.15
C ARG A 151 16.12 -8.00 3.23
N VAL A 152 15.40 -8.01 2.12
CA VAL A 152 14.15 -8.74 1.93
C VAL A 152 14.16 -9.36 0.54
N ASP A 153 13.71 -10.59 0.42
CA ASP A 153 13.54 -11.25 -0.87
C ASP A 153 12.07 -11.23 -1.27
N SER A 154 11.80 -10.73 -2.47
CA SER A 154 10.45 -10.62 -3.03
C SER A 154 10.32 -11.55 -4.22
N THR A 155 9.40 -12.52 -4.16
CA THR A 155 9.09 -13.40 -5.28
C THR A 155 7.70 -13.10 -5.84
N TRP A 156 7.58 -13.05 -7.17
CA TRP A 156 6.31 -12.94 -7.88
C TRP A 156 6.16 -14.12 -8.83
N VAL A 157 5.00 -14.78 -8.78
CA VAL A 157 4.71 -15.96 -9.60
C VAL A 157 3.59 -15.63 -10.58
N LEU A 158 3.94 -15.70 -11.84
CA LEU A 158 3.06 -15.48 -12.97
C LEU A 158 2.48 -16.82 -13.41
N TRP A 159 1.17 -16.88 -13.56
CA TRP A 159 0.49 -18.03 -14.14
C TRP A 159 -0.02 -17.72 -15.54
N ASN A 160 -0.04 -18.74 -16.39
CA ASN A 160 -0.67 -18.72 -17.70
C ASN A 160 -1.20 -20.13 -18.00
N ASP A 161 -2.40 -20.21 -18.58
CA ASP A 161 -3.04 -21.50 -18.89
C ASP A 161 -3.17 -22.45 -17.68
N GLY A 162 -3.48 -21.87 -16.51
CA GLY A 162 -3.77 -22.63 -15.29
C GLY A 162 -2.54 -23.25 -14.62
N SER A 163 -1.33 -22.83 -14.96
CA SER A 163 -0.10 -23.28 -14.31
C SER A 163 0.95 -22.16 -14.21
N GLU A 164 1.95 -22.36 -13.34
CA GLU A 164 3.10 -21.48 -13.22
C GLU A 164 3.82 -21.36 -14.58
N ALA A 165 3.93 -20.14 -15.07
CA ALA A 165 4.62 -19.81 -16.31
C ALA A 165 5.97 -19.14 -16.05
N GLU A 166 6.05 -18.32 -15.00
CA GLU A 166 7.29 -17.65 -14.62
C GLU A 166 7.33 -17.37 -13.11
N ARG A 167 8.50 -17.56 -12.50
CA ARG A 167 8.81 -17.14 -11.14
C ARG A 167 9.94 -16.11 -11.18
N ARG A 168 9.64 -14.90 -10.73
CA ARG A 168 10.59 -13.78 -10.69
C ARG A 168 10.99 -13.48 -9.26
N PHE A 169 12.28 -13.66 -9.00
CA PHE A 169 12.92 -13.41 -7.71
C PHE A 169 13.62 -12.05 -7.73
N PHE A 170 13.33 -11.23 -6.72
CA PHE A 170 13.91 -9.92 -6.51
C PHE A 170 14.62 -9.91 -5.14
N PRO A 171 15.95 -10.09 -5.10
CA PRO A 171 16.71 -9.88 -3.88
C PRO A 171 16.84 -8.38 -3.64
N LEU A 172 16.13 -7.86 -2.64
CA LEU A 172 16.01 -6.42 -2.42
C LEU A 172 16.79 -5.96 -1.20
N GLU A 173 17.54 -4.87 -1.36
CA GLU A 173 18.18 -4.17 -0.26
C GLU A 173 17.78 -2.70 -0.18
N ARG A 174 17.69 -2.17 1.05
CA ARG A 174 17.67 -0.72 1.26
C ARG A 174 19.10 -0.23 1.46
N ARG A 175 19.50 0.78 0.70
CA ARG A 175 20.75 1.47 0.92
C ARG A 175 20.59 2.37 2.14
N ALA A 176 21.49 2.27 3.11
CA ALA A 176 21.58 3.27 4.16
C ALA A 176 21.80 4.63 3.49
N MET A 177 20.96 5.63 3.81
CA MET A 177 21.24 7.01 3.43
C MET A 177 22.64 7.33 3.97
N PRO A 178 23.60 7.83 3.14
CA PRO A 178 24.83 8.36 3.67
C PRO A 178 24.47 9.41 4.71
N LEU A 179 25.02 9.29 5.92
CA LEU A 179 24.96 10.36 6.91
C LEU A 179 25.46 11.64 6.23
N GLN A 180 24.61 12.66 6.16
CA GLN A 180 25.00 14.01 5.76
C GLN A 180 25.91 14.64 6.82
#